data_AF-A0A928CED8-F1
#
_entry.id   AF-A0A928CED8-F1
#
_cell.length_a   1.000
_cell.length_b   1.000
_cell.length_c   1.000
_cell.angle_alpha   90.00
_cell.angle_beta   90.00
_cell.angle_gamma   90.00
#
_symmetry.space_group_name_H-M   'P 1'
#
loop_
_entity.id
_entity.type
_entity.pdbx_description
1 polymer ?
#
loop_
_entity_poly.entity_id
_entity_poly.type
_entity_poly.pdbx_seq_one_letter_code
_entity_poly.pdbx_strand_id
1 'polypeptide(L)'
;MINSNKRIVEEVVVDNEVETQETPEVKGAAWIEKLSYVMSGAVFSKESVVKLFPFMLYVVFLLMMYITNVYVAEDVSREIARYNRLTEERYVEYIYLKSEITSITKQSNLARLLKDTGIKESVDPFKKIVVEEKGGGDD
;
A
#
# COMPACT_ATOMS: atom_id res chain seq x y z
N MET A 1 -19.51 30.19 32.77
CA MET A 1 -20.17 29.64 31.56
C MET A 1 -20.29 28.13 31.74
N ILE A 2 -21.49 27.63 32.04
CA ILE A 2 -21.73 26.22 32.37
C ILE A 2 -22.55 25.59 31.23
N ASN A 3 -21.87 24.70 30.51
CA ASN A 3 -22.35 23.55 29.74
C ASN A 3 -23.78 23.59 29.16
N SER A 4 -23.88 23.92 27.87
CA SER A 4 -25.11 23.83 27.06
C SER A 4 -25.56 22.38 26.77
N ASN A 5 -24.78 21.36 27.15
CA ASN A 5 -25.08 19.96 26.84
C ASN A 5 -26.14 19.33 27.75
N LYS A 6 -26.54 20.00 28.86
CA LYS A 6 -27.56 19.46 29.78
C LYS A 6 -29.00 19.64 29.28
N ARG A 7 -29.24 20.56 28.35
CA ARG A 7 -30.60 20.88 27.86
C ARG A 7 -31.14 19.91 26.82
N ILE A 8 -30.25 19.23 26.10
CA ILE A 8 -30.60 18.27 25.04
C ILE A 8 -31.15 16.96 25.64
N VAL A 9 -30.82 16.66 26.89
CA VAL A 9 -31.17 15.37 27.52
C VAL A 9 -32.63 15.33 28.01
N GLU A 10 -33.27 16.48 28.24
CA GLU A 10 -34.61 16.54 28.83
C GLU A 10 -35.73 16.56 27.78
N GLU A 11 -35.42 16.89 26.51
CA GLU A 11 -36.40 16.94 25.41
C GLU A 11 -36.55 15.60 24.67
N VAL A 12 -35.60 14.67 24.82
CA VAL A 12 -35.58 13.37 24.10
C VAL A 12 -36.23 12.23 24.93
N VAL A 13 -37.17 12.56 25.82
CA VAL A 13 -37.87 11.58 26.67
C VAL A 13 -39.39 11.69 26.55
N VAL A 14 -39.93 12.01 25.37
CA VAL A 14 -41.37 11.97 25.06
C VAL A 14 -41.44 11.94 23.53
N ASP A 15 -41.85 10.95 22.77
CA ASP A 15 -42.57 9.70 22.95
C ASP A 15 -41.92 8.67 22.01
N ASN A 16 -41.81 7.41 22.41
CA ASN A 16 -41.72 6.34 21.41
C ASN A 16 -42.70 5.26 21.83
N GLU A 17 -43.90 5.37 21.25
CA GLU A 17 -44.91 4.32 21.27
C GLU A 17 -44.29 3.03 20.74
N VAL A 18 -44.63 1.92 21.41
CA VAL A 18 -44.24 0.57 21.01
C VAL A 18 -44.97 0.25 19.70
N GLU A 19 -44.31 0.49 18.58
CA GLU A 19 -44.73 -0.02 17.28
C GLU A 19 -44.09 -1.40 17.08
N THR A 20 -44.94 -2.43 17.13
CA THR A 20 -44.62 -3.81 16.71
C THR A 20 -44.25 -3.78 15.24
N GLN A 21 -42.95 -3.68 14.94
CA GLN A 21 -42.41 -3.81 13.59
C GLN A 21 -41.95 -5.26 13.35
N GLU A 22 -42.58 -5.89 12.37
CA GLU A 22 -42.27 -7.22 11.88
C GLU A 22 -40.80 -7.28 11.45
N THR A 23 -40.07 -8.27 11.98
CA THR A 23 -38.65 -8.49 11.67
C THR A 23 -38.44 -8.56 10.16
N PRO A 24 -37.54 -7.73 9.59
CA PRO A 24 -37.26 -7.77 8.16
C PRO A 24 -36.73 -9.15 7.82
N GLU A 25 -37.39 -9.79 6.85
CA GLU A 25 -37.03 -11.09 6.31
C GLU A 25 -35.60 -11.01 5.77
N VAL A 26 -34.63 -11.41 6.60
CA VAL A 26 -33.24 -11.52 6.21
C VAL A 26 -33.17 -12.63 5.18
N LYS A 27 -33.08 -12.28 3.90
CA LYS A 27 -32.78 -13.21 2.79
C LYS A 27 -31.43 -13.94 2.96
N GLY A 28 -30.66 -13.58 4.00
CA GLY A 28 -29.51 -14.32 4.52
C GLY A 28 -29.82 -15.42 5.55
N ALA A 29 -31.05 -15.57 6.02
CA ALA A 29 -31.44 -16.62 6.97
C ALA A 29 -31.57 -17.98 6.29
N ALA A 30 -32.02 -18.03 5.03
CA ALA A 30 -32.29 -19.29 4.34
C ALA A 30 -31.05 -20.20 4.15
N TRP A 31 -29.83 -19.64 4.08
CA TRP A 31 -28.61 -20.45 4.02
C TRP A 31 -28.12 -20.86 5.42
N ILE A 32 -28.37 -20.04 6.44
CA ILE A 32 -28.07 -20.33 7.85
C ILE A 32 -29.01 -21.43 8.36
N GLU A 33 -30.30 -21.37 8.01
CA GLU A 33 -31.29 -22.40 8.33
C GLU A 33 -30.92 -23.74 7.70
N LYS A 34 -30.53 -23.75 6.41
CA LYS A 34 -30.04 -24.96 5.75
C LYS A 34 -28.78 -25.52 6.40
N LEU A 35 -27.84 -24.65 6.80
CA LEU A 35 -26.64 -25.06 7.53
C LEU A 35 -27.00 -25.65 8.89
N SER A 36 -27.95 -25.04 9.60
CA SER A 36 -28.44 -25.51 10.90
C SER A 36 -29.17 -26.86 10.79
N TYR A 37 -29.93 -27.09 9.73
CA TYR A 37 -30.62 -28.37 9.46
C TYR A 37 -29.63 -29.50 9.14
N VAL A 38 -28.60 -29.19 8.35
CA VAL A 38 -27.51 -30.12 8.05
C VAL A 38 -26.73 -30.45 9.33
N MET A 39 -26.44 -29.46 10.18
CA MET A 39 -25.72 -29.63 11.45
C MET A 39 -26.53 -30.37 12.52
N SER A 40 -27.86 -30.21 12.55
CA SER A 40 -28.72 -30.68 13.66
C SER A 40 -29.25 -32.11 13.51
N GLY A 41 -29.13 -32.76 12.34
CA GLY A 41 -29.68 -34.12 12.21
C GLY A 41 -29.30 -34.94 10.97
N ALA A 42 -29.04 -34.32 9.83
CA ALA A 42 -28.77 -35.08 8.59
C ALA A 42 -27.37 -35.74 8.55
N VAL A 43 -26.39 -35.13 9.24
CA VAL A 43 -24.99 -35.60 9.24
C VAL A 43 -24.66 -36.62 10.33
N PHE A 44 -25.47 -36.74 11.39
CA PHE A 44 -25.22 -37.66 12.52
C PHE A 44 -25.73 -39.10 12.30
N SER A 45 -26.39 -39.38 11.18
CA SER A 45 -26.63 -40.77 10.76
C SER A 45 -25.30 -41.50 10.53
N LYS A 46 -25.15 -42.72 11.08
CA LYS A 46 -23.92 -43.54 10.95
C LYS A 46 -23.45 -43.70 9.50
N GLU A 47 -24.37 -43.73 8.54
CA GLU A 47 -24.08 -43.85 7.11
C GLU A 47 -23.55 -42.54 6.50
N SER A 48 -24.08 -41.39 6.93
CA SER A 48 -23.63 -40.06 6.47
C SER A 48 -22.21 -39.73 6.96
N VAL A 49 -21.88 -40.08 8.21
CA VAL A 49 -20.54 -39.82 8.79
C VAL A 49 -19.45 -40.56 8.02
N VAL A 50 -19.69 -41.83 7.67
CA VAL A 50 -18.72 -42.63 6.91
C VAL A 50 -18.54 -42.08 5.49
N LYS A 51 -19.61 -41.60 4.86
CA LYS A 51 -19.56 -40.99 3.53
C LYS A 51 -18.90 -39.60 3.51
N LEU A 52 -18.98 -38.86 4.62
CA LEU A 52 -18.42 -37.50 4.75
C LEU A 52 -16.97 -37.49 5.26
N PHE A 53 -16.45 -38.62 5.74
CA PHE A 53 -15.06 -38.77 6.20
C PHE A 53 -13.99 -38.24 5.21
N PRO A 54 -14.01 -38.60 3.90
CA PRO A 54 -13.04 -38.05 2.94
C PRO A 54 -13.16 -36.52 2.76
N PHE A 55 -14.38 -35.97 2.91
CA PHE A 55 -14.61 -34.54 2.83
C PHE A 55 -14.03 -33.79 4.04
N MET A 56 -14.17 -34.33 5.25
CA MET A 56 -13.57 -33.73 6.44
C MET A 56 -12.04 -33.70 6.33
N LEU A 57 -11.42 -34.79 5.87
CA LEU A 57 -9.98 -34.87 5.64
C LEU A 57 -9.51 -33.83 4.61
N TYR A 58 -10.27 -33.63 3.54
CA TYR A 58 -10.01 -32.60 2.55
C TYR A 58 -10.03 -31.18 3.15
N VAL A 59 -11.01 -30.87 4.01
CA VAL A 59 -11.09 -29.56 4.69
C VAL A 59 -9.90 -29.37 5.63
N VAL A 60 -9.54 -30.39 6.42
CA VAL A 60 -8.37 -30.34 7.31
C VAL A 60 -7.09 -30.11 6.51
N PHE A 61 -6.94 -30.79 5.36
CA PHE A 61 -5.80 -30.60 4.47
C PHE A 61 -5.73 -29.16 3.93
N LEU A 62 -6.86 -28.59 3.50
CA LEU A 62 -6.94 -27.18 3.09
C LEU A 62 -6.56 -26.23 4.22
N LEU A 63 -6.99 -26.52 5.44
CA LEU A 63 -6.68 -25.72 6.63
C LEU A 63 -5.18 -25.75 6.93
N MET A 64 -4.55 -26.92 6.86
CA MET A 64 -3.10 -27.08 6.99
C MET A 64 -2.34 -26.30 5.90
N MET A 65 -2.80 -26.39 4.64
CA MET A 65 -2.22 -25.65 3.52
C MET A 65 -2.38 -24.12 3.70
N TYR A 66 -3.51 -23.68 4.24
CA TYR A 66 -3.77 -22.27 4.53
C TYR A 66 -2.82 -21.72 5.61
N ILE A 67 -2.68 -22.42 6.74
CA ILE A 67 -1.75 -22.04 7.81
C ILE A 67 -0.31 -21.96 7.26
N THR A 68 0.07 -22.90 6.40
CA THR A 68 1.38 -22.90 5.74
C THR A 68 1.57 -21.66 4.86
N ASN A 69 0.57 -21.29 4.06
CA ASN A 69 0.62 -20.12 3.19
C ASN A 69 0.80 -18.83 4.01
N VAL A 70 0.08 -18.71 5.13
CA VAL A 70 0.23 -17.57 6.05
C VAL A 70 1.65 -17.46 6.59
N TYR A 71 2.25 -18.58 7.01
CA TYR A 71 3.63 -18.58 7.52
C TYR A 71 4.65 -18.14 6.46
N VAL A 72 4.50 -18.60 5.22
CA VAL A 72 5.36 -18.19 4.10
C VAL A 72 5.22 -16.70 3.80
N ALA A 73 4.00 -16.15 3.85
CA ALA A 73 3.77 -14.73 3.62
C ALA A 73 4.45 -13.85 4.70
N GLU A 74 4.45 -14.30 5.96
CA GLU A 74 5.11 -13.59 7.05
C GLU A 74 6.64 -13.57 6.89
N ASP A 75 7.24 -14.71 6.57
CA ASP A 75 8.68 -14.82 6.35
C ASP A 75 9.15 -13.98 5.15
N VAL A 76 8.40 -14.02 4.05
CA VAL A 76 8.66 -13.23 2.84
C VAL A 76 8.55 -11.72 3.14
N SER A 77 7.55 -11.30 3.91
CA SER A 77 7.40 -9.89 4.30
C SER A 77 8.59 -9.39 5.12
N ARG A 78 9.07 -10.20 6.08
CA ARG A 78 10.23 -9.87 6.91
C ARG A 78 11.52 -9.82 6.10
N GLU A 79 11.66 -10.72 5.14
CA GLU A 79 12.82 -10.77 4.26
C GLU A 79 12.85 -9.59 3.27
N ILE A 80 11.71 -9.20 2.69
CA ILE A 80 11.57 -7.99 1.87
C ILE A 80 11.98 -6.74 2.67
N ALA A 81 11.57 -6.64 3.94
CA ALA A 81 11.95 -5.51 4.79
C ALA A 81 13.48 -5.43 5.00
N ARG A 82 14.16 -6.57 5.14
CA ARG A 82 15.64 -6.61 5.26
C ARG A 82 16.33 -6.19 3.97
N TYR A 83 15.92 -6.73 2.82
CA TYR A 83 16.55 -6.38 1.53
C TYR A 83 16.36 -4.91 1.16
N ASN A 84 15.20 -4.32 1.47
CA ASN A 84 14.98 -2.89 1.27
C ASN A 84 15.94 -2.05 2.11
N ARG A 85 16.13 -2.40 3.38
CA ARG A 85 17.06 -1.68 4.28
C ARG A 85 18.51 -1.77 3.81
N LEU A 86 18.94 -2.94 3.34
CA LEU A 86 20.28 -3.13 2.78
C LEU A 86 20.48 -2.30 1.49
N THR A 87 19.46 -2.20 0.65
CA THR A 87 19.51 -1.40 -0.58
C THR A 87 19.55 0.10 -0.27
N GLU A 88 18.82 0.56 0.75
CA GLU A 88 18.83 1.94 1.21
C GLU A 88 20.20 2.36 1.76
N GLU A 89 20.80 1.53 2.62
CA GLU A 89 22.14 1.80 3.18
C GLU A 89 23.18 1.93 2.07
N ARG A 90 23.16 1.02 1.08
CA ARG A 90 24.07 1.08 -0.07
C ARG A 90 23.82 2.29 -0.96
N TYR A 91 22.56 2.68 -1.13
CA TYR A 91 22.21 3.87 -1.92
C TYR A 91 22.72 5.16 -1.26
N VAL A 92 22.67 5.25 0.07
CA VAL A 92 23.23 6.38 0.82
C VAL A 92 24.75 6.45 0.66
N GLU A 93 25.45 5.32 0.76
CA GLU A 93 26.91 5.23 0.52
C GLU A 93 27.26 5.71 -0.90
N TYR A 94 26.50 5.26 -1.91
CA TYR A 94 26.66 5.68 -3.29
C TYR A 94 26.43 7.19 -3.50
N ILE A 95 25.37 7.76 -2.93
CA ILE A 95 25.10 9.20 -3.02
C ILE A 95 26.24 10.00 -2.41
N TYR A 96 26.72 9.57 -1.23
CA TYR A 96 27.81 10.26 -0.53
C TYR A 96 29.09 10.28 -1.37
N LEU A 97 29.54 9.11 -1.84
CA LEU A 97 30.76 9.00 -2.63
C LEU A 97 30.67 9.77 -3.96
N LYS A 98 29.52 9.71 -4.64
CA LYS A 98 29.27 10.48 -5.86
C LYS A 98 29.31 11.99 -5.60
N SER A 99 28.76 12.43 -4.47
CA SER A 99 28.77 13.83 -4.06
C SER A 99 30.20 14.32 -3.80
N GLU A 100 31.02 13.49 -3.16
CA GLU A 100 32.43 13.80 -2.90
C GLU A 100 33.22 14.01 -4.21
N ILE A 101 33.11 13.07 -5.16
CA ILE A 101 33.75 13.20 -6.48
C ILE A 101 33.23 14.42 -7.25
N THR A 102 31.92 14.66 -7.22
CA THR A 102 31.29 15.80 -7.90
C THR A 102 31.73 17.13 -7.29
N SER A 103 31.93 17.19 -5.97
CA SER A 103 32.40 18.38 -5.25
C SER A 103 33.83 18.74 -5.66
N ILE A 104 34.69 17.74 -5.82
CA ILE A 104 36.09 17.91 -6.24
C ILE A 104 36.16 18.36 -7.71
N THR A 105 35.36 17.75 -8.58
CA THR A 105 35.30 18.07 -10.01
C THR A 105 34.45 19.30 -10.34
N LYS A 106 33.83 19.93 -9.33
CA LYS A 106 33.00 21.12 -9.50
C LYS A 106 33.79 22.24 -10.16
N GLN A 107 33.22 22.83 -11.21
CA GLN A 107 33.78 23.93 -12.01
C GLN A 107 34.40 25.05 -11.17
N SER A 108 33.76 25.46 -10.07
CA SER A 108 34.28 26.50 -9.17
C SER A 108 35.56 26.10 -8.41
N ASN A 109 35.70 24.82 -8.04
CA ASN A 109 36.91 24.30 -7.39
C ASN A 109 38.00 24.02 -8.43
N LEU A 110 37.61 23.49 -9.60
CA LEU A 110 38.50 23.27 -10.74
C LEU A 110 39.13 24.59 -11.23
N ALA A 111 38.34 25.66 -11.34
CA ALA A 111 38.81 27.00 -11.70
C ALA A 111 39.70 27.65 -10.64
N ARG A 112 39.53 27.29 -9.35
CA ARG A 112 40.42 27.74 -8.27
C ARG A 112 41.75 26.99 -8.25
N LEU A 113 41.75 25.69 -8.52
CA LEU A 113 42.95 24.86 -8.59
C LEU A 113 43.78 25.14 -9.87
N LEU A 114 43.12 25.45 -10.98
CA LEU A 114 43.76 25.72 -12.27
C LEU A 114 44.19 27.18 -12.47
N LYS A 115 43.86 28.07 -11.50
CA LYS A 115 44.21 29.51 -11.55
C LYS A 115 45.71 29.75 -11.62
N ASP A 116 46.52 28.95 -10.92
CA ASP A 116 47.98 29.05 -10.94
C ASP A 116 48.62 28.43 -12.19
N THR A 117 47.88 27.60 -12.92
CA THR A 117 48.35 26.96 -14.17
C THR A 117 47.96 27.73 -15.44
N GLY A 118 47.28 28.87 -15.32
CA GLY A 118 46.96 29.74 -16.46
C GLY A 118 45.81 29.27 -17.38
N ILE A 119 45.12 28.18 -17.03
CA ILE A 119 43.98 27.64 -17.79
C ILE A 119 42.69 28.30 -17.31
N LYS A 120 42.00 29.02 -18.19
CA LYS A 120 40.77 29.78 -17.90
C LYS A 120 39.54 29.00 -18.36
N GLU A 121 38.58 28.80 -17.47
CA GLU A 121 37.32 28.12 -17.81
C GLU A 121 36.54 28.92 -18.86
N SER A 122 36.03 28.23 -19.89
CA SER A 122 35.20 28.86 -20.92
C SER A 122 33.79 29.09 -20.38
N VAL A 123 33.44 30.36 -20.19
CA VAL A 123 32.17 30.83 -19.64
C VAL A 123 31.19 31.27 -20.74
N ASP A 124 31.50 30.98 -22.02
CA ASP A 124 30.73 31.53 -23.14
C ASP A 124 29.42 30.73 -23.32
N PRO A 125 28.24 31.35 -23.12
CA PRO A 125 26.98 30.68 -23.36
C PRO A 125 26.78 30.41 -24.86
N PHE A 126 26.10 29.31 -25.17
CA PHE A 126 25.79 28.88 -26.54
C PHE A 126 25.19 30.02 -27.38
N LYS A 127 25.91 30.45 -28.43
CA LYS A 127 25.38 31.42 -29.41
C LYS A 127 24.48 30.69 -30.40
N LYS A 128 23.17 30.94 -30.32
CA LYS A 128 22.21 30.55 -31.36
C LYS A 128 22.53 31.37 -32.61
N ILE A 129 23.02 30.70 -33.65
CA ILE A 129 23.15 31.28 -34.98
C ILE A 129 21.73 31.37 -35.54
N VAL A 130 21.13 32.55 -35.52
CA VAL A 130 19.89 32.82 -36.25
C VAL A 130 20.31 33.21 -37.67
N VAL A 131 20.00 32.35 -38.62
CA VAL A 131 20.13 32.68 -40.04
C VAL A 131 18.94 33.58 -40.38
N GLU A 132 19.18 34.88 -40.48
CA GLU A 132 18.26 35.80 -41.14
C GLU A 132 18.28 35.43 -42.63
N GLU A 133 17.24 34.74 -43.08
CA GLU A 133 17.01 34.50 -44.50
C GLU A 133 16.73 35.87 -45.14
N LYS A 134 17.71 36.34 -45.92
CA LYS A 134 17.62 37.59 -46.66
C LYS A 134 16.60 37.38 -47.80
N GLY A 135 15.33 37.56 -47.46
CA GLY A 135 14.22 37.66 -48.42
C GLY A 135 14.43 38.84 -49.37
N GLY A 136 14.21 38.57 -50.64
CA GLY A 136 14.53 39.40 -51.80
C GLY A 136 13.90 40.79 -51.76
N GLY A 137 14.61 41.71 -52.42
CA GLY A 137 14.18 43.08 -52.62
C GLY A 137 12.92 43.19 -53.46
N ASP A 138 12.08 44.15 -53.06
CA ASP A 138 11.31 44.96 -53.99
C ASP A 138 12.30 45.89 -54.71
N ASP A 139 12.33 45.81 -56.04
CA ASP A 139 12.54 46.91 -57.01
C ASP A 139 12.38 46.35 -58.44
#